data_AF-N9XPU0-F1
#
_entry.id   AF-N9XPU0-F1
#
_cell.length_a   1.000
_cell.length_b   1.000
_cell.length_c   1.000
_cell.angle_alpha   90.00
_cell.angle_beta   90.00
_cell.angle_gamma   90.00
#
_symmetry.space_group_name_H-M   'P 1'
#
loop_
_entity.id
_entity.type
_entity.pdbx_description
1 polymer ?
#
loop_
_entity_poly.entity_id
_entity_poly.type
_entity_poly.pdbx_seq_one_letter_code
_entity_poly.pdbx_strand_id
1 'polypeptide(L)' 'MEDSLTKRERDIIIMRYGLRDGKCKTQREIAALLNISRSYVSRIEKKALKKLNKVLYSKSV' A
#
# COMPACT_ATOMS: atom_id res chain seq x y z
N MET A 1 -7.98 10.85 -9.06
CA MET A 1 -7.10 9.66 -8.84
C MET A 1 -6.46 9.66 -7.45
N GLU A 2 -6.50 10.78 -6.70
CA GLU A 2 -5.90 10.86 -5.37
C GLU A 2 -6.79 10.35 -4.22
N ASP A 3 -8.09 10.16 -4.44
CA ASP A 3 -9.09 9.93 -3.37
C ASP A 3 -9.25 8.49 -2.86
N SER A 4 -8.67 7.49 -3.52
CA SER A 4 -9.01 6.09 -3.17
C SER A 4 -8.20 5.55 -2.00
N LEU A 5 -6.94 5.98 -1.87
CA LEU A 5 -6.02 5.57 -0.81
C LEU A 5 -5.75 6.74 0.13
N THR A 6 -5.80 6.48 1.44
CA THR A 6 -5.26 7.40 2.43
C THR A 6 -3.76 7.58 2.23
N LYS A 7 -3.19 8.69 2.71
CA LYS A 7 -1.75 8.95 2.64
C LYS A 7 -0.91 7.77 3.14
N ARG A 8 -1.29 7.20 4.29
CA ARG A 8 -0.58 6.05 4.88
C ARG A 8 -0.71 4.77 4.05
N GLU A 9 -1.88 4.49 3.47
CA GLU A 9 -2.06 3.38 2.52
C GLU A 9 -1.18 3.56 1.29
N ARG A 10 -1.16 4.77 0.72
CA ARG A 10 -0.34 5.12 -0.44
C ARG A 10 1.15 4.94 -0.14
N ASP A 11 1.63 5.47 0.98
CA ASP A 11 3.04 5.37 1.37
C ASP A 11 3.49 3.91 1.56
N ILE A 12 2.66 3.08 2.20
CA ILE A 12 2.94 1.65 2.37
C ILE A 12 3.01 0.94 1.02
N ILE A 13 2.10 1.21 0.09
CA ILE A 13 2.11 0.62 -1.25
C ILE A 13 3.34 1.08 -2.05
N ILE A 14 3.67 2.37 -2.01
CA ILE A 14 4.86 2.91 -2.67
C ILE A 14 6.12 2.20 -2.17
N MET A 15 6.29 2.06 -0.85
CA MET A 15 7.44 1.37 -0.27
C MET A 15 7.44 -0.14 -0.57
N ARG A 16 6.27 -0.79 -0.56
CA ARG A 16 6.15 -2.23 -0.78
C ARG A 16 6.55 -2.62 -2.20
N TYR A 17 6.15 -1.82 -3.18
CA TYR A 17 6.33 -2.10 -4.61
C TYR A 17 7.41 -1.23 -5.27
N GLY A 18 8.17 -0.45 -4.49
CA GLY A 18 9.27 0.36 -5.02
C GLY A 18 8.83 1.42 -6.04
N LEU A 19 7.60 1.95 -5.91
CA LEU A 19 7.00 2.80 -6.96
C LEU A 19 7.67 4.19 -7.08
N ARG A 20 8.56 4.53 -6.14
CA ARG A 20 9.28 5.81 -6.13
C ARG A 20 10.77 5.67 -6.42
N ASP A 21 11.41 4.66 -5.83
CA ASP A 21 12.87 4.47 -5.83
C ASP A 21 13.30 3.15 -6.49
N GLY A 22 12.35 2.36 -7.01
CA GLY A 22 12.59 1.03 -7.55
C GLY A 22 12.92 -0.03 -6.50
N LYS A 23 12.93 0.30 -5.20
CA LYS A 23 13.36 -0.59 -4.12
C LYS A 23 12.16 -1.09 -3.33
N CYS A 24 11.72 -2.30 -3.66
CA CYS A 24 10.68 -2.98 -2.90
C CYS A 24 11.15 -3.30 -1.48
N LYS A 25 10.35 -2.93 -0.48
CA LYS A 25 10.56 -3.32 0.92
C LYS A 25 9.57 -4.39 1.33
N THR A 26 10.00 -5.31 2.18
CA THR A 26 9.14 -6.31 2.82
C THR A 26 8.22 -5.66 3.85
N GLN A 27 7.12 -6.34 4.21
CA GLN A 27 6.24 -5.86 5.28
C GLN A 27 6.95 -5.75 6.63
N ARG A 28 7.99 -6.56 6.89
CA ARG A 28 8.79 -6.48 8.13
C ARG A 28 9.66 -5.23 8.15
N GLU A 29 10.31 -4.90 7.04
CA GLU A 29 11.10 -3.68 6.92
C GLU A 29 10.22 -2.43 7.03
N ILE A 30 9.06 -2.42 6.36
CA ILE A 30 8.09 -1.31 6.46
C ILE A 30 7.57 -1.18 7.89
N ALA A 31 7.30 -2.30 8.56
CA ALA A 31 6.86 -2.32 9.95
C ALA A 31 7.91 -1.73 10.90
N ALA A 32 9.18 -2.09 10.72
CA ALA A 32 10.28 -1.51 11.46
C ALA A 32 10.43 0.00 11.22
N LEU A 33 10.38 0.44 9.96
CA LEU A 33 10.47 1.87 9.59
C LEU A 33 9.34 2.72 10.17
N LEU A 34 8.13 2.16 10.23
CA LEU A 34 6.94 2.87 10.71
C LEU A 34 6.64 2.63 12.20
N ASN A 35 7.52 1.89 12.90
CA ASN A 35 7.37 1.47 14.29
C ASN A 35 5.98 0.87 14.60
N ILE A 36 5.53 -0.07 13.77
CA ILE A 36 4.26 -0.78 13.91
C ILE A 36 4.45 -2.27 13.71
N SER A 37 3.44 -3.09 14.00
CA SER A 37 3.51 -4.52 13.76
C SER A 37 3.45 -4.87 12.26
N ARG A 38 4.17 -5.92 11.86
CA ARG A 38 4.09 -6.50 10.50
C ARG A 38 2.65 -6.86 10.13
N SER A 39 1.88 -7.39 11.08
CA SER A 39 0.46 -7.72 10.87
C SER A 39 -0.37 -6.48 10.57
N TYR A 40 -0.06 -5.33 11.17
CA TYR A 40 -0.74 -4.09 10.85
C TYR A 40 -0.42 -3.60 9.43
N VAL A 41 0.84 -3.66 9.00
CA VAL A 41 1.25 -3.38 7.61
C VAL A 41 0.48 -4.28 6.62
N SER A 42 0.42 -5.58 6.91
CA SER A 42 -0.30 -6.54 6.06
C SER A 42 -1.79 -6.21 5.92
N ARG A 43 -2.47 -5.80 7.00
CA ARG A 43 -3.87 -5.36 6.95
C ARG A 43 -4.04 -4.12 6.07
N ILE A 44 -3.15 -3.14 6.22
CA ILE A 44 -3.20 -1.91 5.43
C ILE A 44 -2.97 -2.22 3.94
N GLU A 45 -1.96 -3.02 3.61
CA GLU A 45 -1.66 -3.44 2.24
C GLU A 45 -2.87 -4.13 1.60
N LYS A 46 -3.47 -5.11 2.29
CA LYS A 46 -4.66 -5.82 1.78
C LYS A 46 -5.84 -4.88 1.53
N LYS A 47 -6.07 -3.91 2.43
CA LYS A 47 -7.14 -2.91 2.28
C LYS A 47 -6.87 -1.97 1.10
N ALA A 48 -5.64 -1.51 0.95
CA ALA A 48 -5.22 -0.64 -0.14
C ALA A 48 -5.35 -1.34 -1.50
N LEU A 49 -4.88 -2.58 -1.63
CA LEU A 49 -5.01 -3.37 -2.85
C LEU A 49 -6.48 -3.59 -3.24
N LYS A 50 -7.35 -3.91 -2.27
CA LYS A 50 -8.79 -4.06 -2.54
C LYS A 50 -9.42 -2.78 -3.08
N LYS A 51 -9.03 -1.62 -2.54
CA LYS A 51 -9.49 -0.30 -3.02
C LYS A 51 -9.01 -0.02 -4.45
N LEU A 52 -7.72 -0.24 -4.72
CA LEU A 52 -7.14 -0.08 -6.06
C LEU A 52 -7.83 -0.98 -7.08
N ASN A 53 -8.04 -2.25 -6.72
CA ASN A 53 -8.73 -3.23 -7.55
C ASN A 53 -10.15 -2.78 -7.92
N LYS A 54 -10.93 -2.29 -6.94
CA LYS A 54 -12.28 -1.75 -7.20
C LYS A 54 -12.25 -0.59 -8.20
N VAL A 55 -11.29 0.32 -8.08
CA VAL A 55 -11.18 1.48 -8.97
C VAL A 55 -10.78 1.07 -10.39
N LEU A 56 -9.88 0.09 -10.52
CA LEU A 56 -9.45 -0.41 -11.83
C LEU A 56 -10.60 -1.08 -12.57
N TYR A 57 -11.32 -2.00 -11.93
CA TYR A 57 -12.45 -2.68 -12.57
C TYR A 57 -13.68 -1.78 -12.75
N SER A 58 -13.91 -0.80 -11.87
CA SER A 58 -15.01 0.16 -12.04
C SER A 58 -14.77 1.14 -13.20
N LYS A 59 -13.55 1.26 -13.72
CA LYS A 59 -13.22 2.10 -14.88
C LYS A 59 -13.21 1.33 -16.20
N SER A 60 -13.41 0.01 -16.17
CA SER A 60 -13.44 -0.86 -17.34
C SER A 60 -14.84 -1.05 -17.93
N VAL A 61 -15.84 -0.28 -17.45
CA VAL A 61 -17.24 -0.30 -17.88
C VAL A 61 -17.63 1.09 -18.37
#